data_AF-A0A1B7T9F2-F1
#
_entry.id   AF-A0A1B7T9F2-F1
#
_cell.length_a   1.000
_cell.length_b   1.000
_cell.length_c   1.000
_cell.angle_alpha   90.00
_cell.angle_beta   90.00
_cell.angle_gamma   90.00
#
_symmetry.space_group_name_H-M   'P 1'
#
loop_
_entity.id
_entity.type
_entity.pdbx_description
1 polymer ?
#
loop_
_entity_poly.entity_id
_entity_poly.type
_entity_poly.pdbx_seq_one_letter_code
_entity_poly.pdbx_strand_id
1 'polypeptide(L)'
;FDDEKNVITSELEFIYDLEFPTTVIPKINDSEVHEFKHYSLQELVDLLKSNDFKPNCSLVVVDFLVRHGYINVTNEPNYTEILLKTH
;
A
#
# COMPACT_ATOMS: atom_id res chain seq x y z
N PHE A 1 -18.25 20.66 10.13
CA PHE A 1 -17.15 20.35 9.20
C PHE A 1 -17.23 21.39 8.09
N ASP A 2 -16.87 22.64 8.38
CA ASP A 2 -17.36 23.81 7.61
C ASP A 2 -16.24 24.62 6.92
N ASP A 3 -15.02 24.09 6.89
CA ASP A 3 -13.86 24.72 6.23
C ASP A 3 -13.03 23.64 5.53
N GLU A 4 -12.74 23.82 4.24
CA GLU A 4 -11.95 22.89 3.40
C GLU A 4 -10.60 22.54 4.02
N LYS A 5 -9.99 23.46 4.78
CA LYS A 5 -8.72 23.23 5.48
C LYS A 5 -8.79 22.17 6.57
N ASN A 6 -9.99 21.84 7.05
CA ASN A 6 -10.21 20.77 8.02
C ASN A 6 -10.46 19.40 7.36
N VAL A 7 -10.46 19.34 6.02
CA VAL A 7 -10.77 18.12 5.24
C VAL A 7 -9.60 17.73 4.33
N ILE A 8 -8.73 18.68 3.96
CA ILE A 8 -7.55 18.44 3.14
C ILE A 8 -6.30 18.40 4.02
N THR A 9 -5.75 17.20 4.19
CA THR A 9 -4.48 16.98 4.89
C THR A 9 -3.42 16.56 3.89
N SER A 10 -2.29 17.28 3.86
CA SER A 10 -1.10 16.82 3.15
C SER A 10 -0.42 15.75 3.97
N GLU A 11 -0.13 14.60 3.37
CA GLU A 11 0.57 13.48 4.00
C GLU A 11 1.89 13.23 3.27
N LEU A 12 2.89 12.74 4.00
CA LEU A 12 4.19 12.31 3.47
C LEU A 12 4.56 10.99 4.14
N GLU A 13 4.61 9.93 3.35
CA GLU A 13 4.92 8.59 3.83
C GLU A 13 6.37 8.23 3.50
N PHE A 14 7.16 7.90 4.52
CA PHE A 14 8.51 7.36 4.33
C PHE A 14 8.43 5.84 4.24
N ILE A 15 8.76 5.29 3.07
CA ILE A 15 8.61 3.86 2.78
C ILE A 15 9.90 3.11 3.09
N TYR A 16 9.77 1.98 3.81
CA TYR A 16 10.88 1.09 4.17
C TYR A 16 10.51 -0.34 3.78
N ASP A 17 11.47 -1.04 3.18
CA ASP A 17 11.36 -2.47 2.92
C ASP A 17 12.18 -3.24 3.97
N LEU A 18 11.59 -4.26 4.56
CA LEU A 18 12.25 -5.16 5.51
C LEU A 18 12.05 -6.60 5.05
N GLU A 19 13.15 -7.28 4.75
CA GLU A 19 13.11 -8.72 4.53
C GLU A 19 12.75 -9.42 5.84
N PHE A 20 11.64 -10.16 5.82
CA PHE A 20 11.08 -10.78 7.01
C PHE A 20 11.37 -12.29 7.03
N PRO A 21 11.95 -12.84 8.11
CA PRO A 21 12.22 -14.28 8.17
C PRO A 21 10.92 -15.09 8.15
N THR A 22 10.89 -16.17 7.35
CA THR A 22 9.71 -17.05 7.20
C THR A 22 9.33 -17.80 8.48
N THR A 23 10.23 -17.82 9.48
CA THR A 23 10.02 -18.46 10.78
C THR A 23 9.37 -17.54 11.82
N VAL A 24 9.22 -16.25 11.52
CA VAL A 24 8.65 -15.27 12.45
C VAL A 24 7.16 -15.09 12.14
N ILE A 25 6.33 -15.23 13.17
CA ILE A 25 4.88 -14.97 13.09
C ILE A 25 4.59 -13.67 13.86
N PRO A 26 4.11 -12.62 13.18
CA PRO A 26 3.75 -11.36 13.83
C PRO A 26 2.71 -11.56 14.93
N LYS A 27 2.87 -10.86 16.05
CA LYS A 27 1.90 -10.83 17.15
C LYS A 27 1.52 -9.39 17.42
N ILE A 28 0.23 -9.19 17.63
CA ILE A 28 -0.32 -7.90 18.02
C ILE A 28 0.22 -7.53 19.40
N ASN A 29 0.74 -6.31 19.51
CA ASN A 29 1.38 -5.82 20.73
C ASN A 29 0.45 -4.90 21.56
N ASP A 30 -0.53 -4.28 20.91
CA ASP A 30 -1.47 -3.34 21.53
C ASP A 30 -2.86 -3.40 20.84
N SER A 31 -3.68 -2.36 20.97
CA SER A 31 -5.03 -2.31 20.40
C SER A 31 -5.11 -1.65 19.02
N GLU A 32 -4.00 -1.27 18.40
CA GLU A 32 -4.03 -0.53 17.12
C GLU A 32 -4.28 -1.45 15.92
N VAL A 33 -3.83 -2.71 16.00
CA VAL A 33 -3.94 -3.71 14.93
C VAL A 33 -4.92 -4.81 15.34
N HIS A 34 -5.90 -5.10 14.49
CA HIS A 34 -6.84 -6.20 14.72
C HIS A 34 -6.20 -7.56 14.41
N GLU A 35 -5.50 -7.67 13.28
CA GLU A 35 -4.92 -8.92 12.79
C GLU A 35 -3.77 -8.67 11.82
N PHE A 36 -2.92 -9.69 11.65
CA PHE A 36 -1.92 -9.76 10.59
C PHE A 36 -2.33 -10.85 9.59
N LYS A 37 -2.33 -10.51 8.30
CA LYS A 37 -2.56 -11.45 7.20
C LYS A 37 -1.34 -11.48 6.30
N HIS A 38 -0.93 -12.69 5.93
CA HIS A 38 0.14 -12.90 4.95
C HIS A 38 -0.50 -13.14 3.59
N TYR A 39 -0.22 -12.24 2.64
CA TYR A 39 -0.75 -12.29 1.29
C TYR A 39 0.38 -12.56 0.29
N SER A 40 0.06 -13.34 -0.74
CA SER A 40 0.86 -13.39 -1.96
C SER A 40 0.76 -12.08 -2.74
N LEU A 41 1.67 -11.89 -3.69
CA LEU A 41 1.70 -10.67 -4.51
C LEU A 41 0.44 -10.52 -5.39
N GLN A 42 -0.12 -11.63 -5.88
CA GLN A 42 -1.35 -11.59 -6.65
C GLN A 42 -2.55 -11.21 -5.77
N GLU A 43 -2.63 -11.75 -4.55
CA GLU A 43 -3.68 -11.36 -3.61
C GLU A 43 -3.59 -9.88 -3.24
N LEU A 44 -2.39 -9.31 -3.12
CA LEU A 44 -2.22 -7.87 -2.91
C LEU A 44 -2.75 -7.06 -4.10
N VAL A 45 -2.46 -7.46 -5.34
CA VAL A 45 -2.99 -6.79 -6.54
C VAL A 45 -4.52 -6.86 -6.59
N ASP A 46 -5.10 -7.99 -6.21
CA ASP A 46 -6.56 -8.15 -6.21
C ASP A 46 -7.21 -7.34 -5.08
N LEU A 47 -6.56 -7.26 -3.91
CA LEU A 47 -6.99 -6.45 -2.77
C LEU A 47 -6.89 -4.94 -3.07
N LEU A 48 -5.88 -4.51 -3.84
CA LEU A 48 -5.77 -3.13 -4.32
C LEU A 48 -6.94 -2.71 -5.24
N LYS A 49 -7.63 -3.67 -5.85
CA LYS A 49 -8.83 -3.43 -6.68
C LYS A 49 -10.12 -3.45 -5.87
N SER A 50 -10.05 -3.83 -4.59
CA SER A 50 -11.18 -3.75 -3.66
C SER A 50 -11.16 -2.44 -2.87
N ASN A 51 -12.14 -2.25 -1.98
CA ASN A 51 -12.22 -1.10 -1.07
C ASN A 51 -11.67 -1.42 0.33
N ASP A 52 -10.86 -2.47 0.47
CA ASP A 52 -10.39 -2.94 1.77
C ASP A 52 -9.16 -2.18 2.29
N PHE A 53 -8.49 -1.39 1.44
CA PHE A 53 -7.38 -0.53 1.85
C PHE A 53 -7.84 0.88 2.22
N LYS A 54 -7.20 1.45 3.25
CA LYS A 54 -7.16 2.91 3.40
C LYS A 54 -6.38 3.51 2.21
N PRO A 55 -6.81 4.65 1.64
CA PRO A 55 -6.20 5.20 0.43
C PRO A 55 -4.69 5.45 0.51
N ASN A 56 -4.16 5.89 1.65
CA ASN A 56 -2.71 6.09 1.81
C ASN A 56 -1.94 4.77 1.93
N CYS A 57 -2.50 3.78 2.64
CA CYS A 57 -1.89 2.45 2.75
C CYS A 57 -1.81 1.71 1.40
N SER A 58 -2.79 1.86 0.51
CA SER A 58 -2.73 1.24 -0.82
C SER A 58 -1.59 1.79 -1.67
N LEU A 59 -1.26 3.08 -1.54
CA LEU A 59 -0.13 3.69 -2.25
C LEU A 59 1.21 3.09 -1.85
N VAL A 60 1.40 2.74 -0.58
CA VAL A 60 2.62 2.05 -0.10
C VAL A 60 2.79 0.69 -0.80
N VAL A 61 1.69 -0.07 -0.98
CA VAL A 61 1.72 -1.36 -1.66
C VAL A 61 1.97 -1.19 -3.17
N VAL A 62 1.33 -0.20 -3.80
CA VAL A 62 1.56 0.11 -5.21
C VAL A 62 3.02 0.49 -5.47
N ASP A 63 3.59 1.36 -4.64
CA ASP A 63 5.00 1.75 -4.71
C ASP A 63 5.93 0.53 -4.59
N PHE A 64 5.68 -0.36 -3.63
CA PHE A 64 6.43 -1.61 -3.50
C PHE A 64 6.35 -2.47 -4.78
N LEU A 65 5.16 -2.70 -5.30
CA LEU A 65 4.96 -3.53 -6.50
C LEU A 65 5.61 -2.91 -7.74
N VAL A 66 5.63 -1.58 -7.86
CA VAL A 66 6.31 -0.87 -8.95
C VAL A 66 7.83 -0.93 -8.80
N ARG A 67 8.39 -0.63 -7.62
CA ARG A 67 9.85 -0.66 -7.37
C ARG A 67 10.45 -2.05 -7.56
N HIS A 68 9.69 -3.10 -7.24
CA HIS A 68 10.12 -4.49 -7.42
C HIS A 68 9.72 -5.08 -8.79
N GLY A 69 9.10 -4.30 -9.67
CA GLY A 69 8.81 -4.68 -11.06
C GLY A 69 7.61 -5.61 -11.26
N TYR A 70 6.83 -5.89 -10.22
CA TYR A 70 5.59 -6.67 -10.31
C TYR A 70 4.48 -5.93 -11.04
N ILE A 71 4.41 -4.61 -10.88
CA ILE A 71 3.64 -3.70 -11.73
C ILE A 71 4.62 -2.96 -12.62
N ASN A 72 4.45 -3.06 -13.94
CA ASN A 72 5.36 -2.47 -14.91
C ASN A 72 4.63 -2.11 -16.22
N VAL A 73 5.34 -1.40 -17.10
CA VAL A 73 4.79 -0.91 -18.38
C VAL A 73 4.23 -2.01 -19.30
N THR A 74 4.66 -3.27 -19.13
CA THR A 74 4.22 -4.39 -19.98
C THR A 74 2.94 -5.04 -19.49
N ASN A 75 2.61 -4.91 -18.20
CA ASN A 75 1.48 -5.60 -17.58
C ASN A 75 0.40 -4.66 -17.01
N GLU A 76 0.67 -3.36 -16.88
CA GLU A 76 -0.30 -2.37 -16.41
C GLU A 76 -0.47 -1.23 -17.42
N PRO A 77 -1.62 -1.14 -18.11
CA PRO A 77 -1.86 -0.11 -19.12
C PRO A 77 -1.82 1.32 -18.57
N ASN A 78 -2.12 1.52 -17.28
CA ASN A 78 -2.12 2.83 -16.63
C ASN A 78 -0.82 3.12 -15.88
N TYR A 79 0.26 2.37 -16.14
CA TYR A 79 1.52 2.46 -15.39
C TYR A 79 2.02 3.90 -15.23
N THR A 80 2.04 4.67 -16.31
CA THR A 80 2.49 6.08 -16.30
C THR A 80 1.60 6.96 -15.41
N GLU A 81 0.29 6.76 -15.45
CA GLU A 81 -0.64 7.54 -14.63
C GLU A 81 -0.49 7.20 -13.14
N ILE A 82 -0.33 5.91 -12.83
CA ILE A 82 -0.06 5.44 -11.47
C ILE A 82 1.21 6.12 -10.95
N LEU A 83 2.33 6.05 -11.69
CA LEU A 83 3.60 6.63 -11.27
C LEU A 83 3.50 8.14 -11.03
N LEU A 84 2.79 8.87 -11.89
CA LEU A 84 2.57 10.32 -11.75
C LEU A 84 1.69 10.71 -10.56
N LYS A 85 0.86 9.79 -10.07
CA LYS A 85 -0.05 10.04 -8.93
C LYS A 85 0.49 9.54 -7.59
N THR A 86 1.61 8.82 -7.60
CA THR A 86 2.23 8.25 -6.38
C THR A 86 3.37 9.13 -5.84
N HIS A 87 3.73 10.22 -6.55
CA HIS A 87 4.80 11.17 -6.22
C HIS A 87 4.32 12.61 -6.41
#